data_AF-B6VAI5-F1
#
_entry.id   AF-B6VAI5-F1
#
_cell.length_a   1.000
_cell.length_b   1.000
_cell.length_c   1.000
_cell.angle_alpha   90.00
_cell.angle_beta   90.00
_cell.angle_gamma   90.00
#
_symmetry.space_group_name_H-M   'P 1'
#
loop_
_entity.id
_entity.type
_entity.pdbx_description
1 polymer ?
#
loop_
_entity_poly.entity_id
_entity_poly.type
_entity_poly.pdbx_seq_one_letter_code
_entity_poly.pdbx_strand_id
1 'polypeptide(L)'
;KQKLLGSVLKKGVEAQVLSSEQQQLMQQNLDKITAEQTKKDTIKKVNDILFDPLSNTGLKTTNIQAITSNVLDSPAKVEVKSEIIEGITNTIAGSSLEAKDKAEIVKGVGETIATHSDTSLSLPDKALIMASAEKGIAESKTDLPDRELMTKGLVDGIYEGKGGPEITKAVSSGIDNSNINDSEKEALKKAKDAASEAALDRETQNLTEGLKGQNIEEPKPLDDIYNKAQDVANALKNVITPVLDAHPEKREVSKEEVVKKTSNILNDISKLAVEKVNNIRAMLSPYGNLKTLEEKRAESTKKVDELVKEFGTKSSTEEQQSFIKANLIDDKTLSKEVRLQTIDKLLQEQKRADAVENRSVKTE
;
A
#
# COMPACT_ATOMS: atom_id res chain seq x y z
N LYS A 1 -39.43 -23.80 -15.11
CA LYS A 1 -39.40 -24.17 -13.68
C LYS A 1 -39.60 -22.96 -12.75
N GLN A 2 -38.78 -21.90 -12.82
CA GLN A 2 -38.91 -20.67 -12.00
C GLN A 2 -40.31 -20.03 -12.07
N LYS A 3 -40.82 -19.74 -13.28
CA LYS A 3 -42.18 -19.18 -13.49
C LYS A 3 -43.28 -20.03 -12.85
N LEU A 4 -43.14 -21.36 -12.90
CA LEU A 4 -44.12 -22.28 -12.31
C LEU A 4 -44.07 -22.21 -10.78
N LEU A 5 -42.89 -22.30 -10.17
CA LEU A 5 -42.73 -22.29 -8.72
C LEU A 5 -43.17 -20.94 -8.12
N GLY A 6 -42.83 -19.82 -8.76
CA GLY A 6 -43.29 -18.49 -8.35
C GLY A 6 -44.81 -18.32 -8.46
N SER A 7 -45.43 -18.89 -9.50
CA SER A 7 -46.89 -18.88 -9.64
C SER A 7 -47.59 -19.74 -8.59
N VAL A 8 -47.01 -20.89 -8.23
CA VAL A 8 -47.55 -21.76 -7.17
C VAL A 8 -47.41 -21.09 -5.80
N LEU A 9 -46.27 -20.45 -5.51
CA LEU A 9 -46.08 -19.71 -4.26
C LEU A 9 -47.10 -18.57 -4.13
N LYS A 10 -47.24 -17.74 -5.17
CA LYS A 10 -48.19 -16.62 -5.18
C LYS A 10 -49.63 -17.10 -4.93
N LYS A 11 -50.09 -18.13 -5.66
CA LYS A 11 -51.43 -18.69 -5.48
C LYS A 11 -51.63 -19.35 -4.11
N GLY A 12 -50.61 -20.03 -3.59
CA GLY A 12 -50.67 -20.69 -2.28
C GLY A 12 -50.75 -19.71 -1.11
N VAL A 13 -50.12 -18.54 -1.24
CA VAL A 13 -50.24 -17.41 -0.31
C VAL A 13 -51.64 -16.78 -0.40
N GLU A 14 -52.09 -16.45 -1.62
CA GLU A 14 -53.40 -15.82 -1.87
C GLU A 14 -54.56 -16.69 -1.36
N ALA A 15 -54.45 -18.01 -1.51
CA ALA A 15 -55.46 -18.97 -1.05
C ALA A 15 -55.27 -19.42 0.42
N GLN A 16 -54.27 -18.89 1.15
CA GLN A 16 -53.93 -19.25 2.54
C GLN A 16 -53.72 -20.76 2.78
N VAL A 17 -53.28 -21.49 1.75
CA VAL A 17 -53.15 -22.97 1.81
C VAL A 17 -51.74 -23.39 2.25
N LEU A 18 -50.77 -22.49 2.12
CA LEU A 18 -49.39 -22.73 2.54
C LEU A 18 -49.14 -22.17 3.95
N SER A 19 -48.56 -22.98 4.84
CA SER A 19 -48.06 -22.48 6.11
C SER A 19 -46.89 -21.50 5.90
N SER A 20 -46.61 -20.64 6.87
CA SER A 20 -45.48 -19.70 6.79
C SER A 20 -44.13 -20.40 6.53
N GLU A 21 -43.92 -21.58 7.11
CA GLU A 21 -42.73 -22.40 6.89
C GLU A 21 -42.64 -22.91 5.44
N GLN A 22 -43.77 -23.37 4.88
CA GLN A 22 -43.83 -23.81 3.49
C GLN A 22 -43.59 -22.64 2.53
N GLN A 23 -44.13 -21.46 2.83
CA GLN A 23 -43.89 -20.24 2.05
C GLN A 23 -42.40 -19.85 2.06
N GLN A 24 -41.76 -19.87 3.23
CA GLN A 24 -40.32 -19.58 3.36
C GLN A 24 -39.47 -20.59 2.59
N LEU A 25 -39.73 -21.88 2.72
CA LEU A 25 -38.99 -22.92 2.01
C LEU A 25 -39.14 -22.80 0.49
N MET A 26 -40.36 -22.53 0.01
CA MET A 26 -40.62 -22.32 -1.41
C MET A 26 -39.95 -21.06 -1.94
N GLN A 27 -39.94 -19.96 -1.16
CA GLN A 27 -39.24 -18.73 -1.53
C GLN A 27 -37.72 -18.98 -1.62
N GLN A 28 -37.13 -19.65 -0.62
CA GLN A 28 -35.71 -20.02 -0.67
C GLN A 28 -35.36 -20.88 -1.90
N ASN A 29 -36.23 -21.83 -2.25
CA ASN A 29 -36.05 -22.65 -3.45
C ASN A 29 -36.18 -21.83 -4.74
N LEU A 30 -37.10 -20.85 -4.77
CA LEU A 30 -37.25 -19.94 -5.90
C LEU A 30 -36.02 -19.04 -6.05
N ASP A 31 -35.49 -18.51 -4.96
CA ASP A 31 -34.29 -17.67 -4.94
C ASP A 31 -33.08 -18.46 -5.45
N LYS A 32 -32.88 -19.69 -4.96
CA LYS A 32 -31.83 -20.60 -5.45
C LYS A 32 -31.94 -20.87 -6.96
N ILE A 33 -33.14 -21.19 -7.45
CA ILE A 33 -33.36 -21.43 -8.90
C ILE A 33 -33.08 -20.15 -9.70
N THR A 34 -33.45 -18.99 -9.18
CA THR A 34 -33.24 -17.70 -9.83
C THR A 34 -31.75 -17.35 -9.90
N ALA A 35 -31.01 -17.55 -8.81
CA ALA A 35 -29.56 -17.36 -8.76
C ALA A 35 -28.83 -18.26 -9.76
N GLU A 36 -29.16 -19.56 -9.78
CA GLU A 36 -28.58 -20.53 -10.72
C GLU A 36 -28.87 -20.19 -12.19
N GLN A 37 -30.09 -19.73 -12.50
CA GLN A 37 -30.43 -19.31 -13.85
C GLN A 37 -29.66 -18.05 -14.25
N THR A 38 -29.58 -17.06 -13.35
CA THR A 38 -28.84 -15.82 -13.57
C THR A 38 -27.36 -16.08 -13.82
N LYS A 39 -26.76 -17.00 -13.06
CA LYS A 39 -25.40 -17.47 -13.27
C LYS A 39 -25.23 -18.06 -14.66
N LYS A 40 -26.06 -19.03 -15.05
CA LYS A 40 -26.00 -19.65 -16.38
C LYS A 40 -26.16 -18.64 -17.52
N ASP A 41 -27.11 -17.73 -17.40
CA ASP A 41 -27.37 -16.71 -18.42
C ASP A 41 -26.20 -15.72 -18.53
N THR A 42 -25.58 -15.35 -17.41
CA THR A 42 -24.40 -14.48 -17.37
C THR A 42 -23.19 -15.16 -18.00
N ILE A 43 -22.90 -16.41 -17.63
CA ILE A 43 -21.81 -17.19 -18.21
C ILE A 43 -22.01 -17.44 -19.71
N LYS A 44 -23.25 -17.64 -20.15
CA LYS A 44 -23.56 -17.72 -21.57
C LYS A 44 -23.21 -16.42 -22.30
N LYS A 45 -23.59 -15.26 -21.77
CA LYS A 45 -23.23 -13.96 -22.37
C LYS A 45 -21.73 -13.75 -22.46
N VAL A 46 -20.98 -14.13 -21.42
CA VAL A 46 -19.51 -14.07 -21.44
C VAL A 46 -18.95 -14.97 -22.53
N ASN A 47 -19.42 -16.21 -22.64
CA ASN A 47 -19.04 -17.11 -23.73
C ASN A 47 -19.36 -16.49 -25.10
N ASP A 48 -20.58 -15.98 -25.31
CA ASP A 48 -20.98 -15.36 -26.57
C ASP A 48 -20.05 -14.19 -26.96
N ILE A 49 -19.59 -13.38 -26.00
CA ILE A 49 -18.58 -12.32 -26.22
C ILE A 49 -17.21 -12.90 -26.57
N LEU A 50 -16.76 -13.93 -25.84
CA LEU A 50 -15.44 -14.54 -26.05
C LEU A 50 -15.36 -15.22 -27.42
N PHE A 51 -16.44 -15.85 -27.88
CA PHE A 51 -16.52 -16.54 -29.17
C PHE A 51 -16.88 -15.65 -30.36
N ASP A 52 -17.28 -14.39 -30.14
CA ASP A 52 -17.55 -13.46 -31.24
C ASP A 52 -16.28 -13.20 -32.08
N PRO A 53 -16.21 -13.65 -33.34
CA PRO A 53 -15.02 -13.50 -34.17
C PRO A 53 -14.80 -12.05 -34.64
N LEU A 54 -15.81 -11.18 -34.52
CA LEU A 54 -15.73 -9.78 -34.96
C LEU A 54 -15.22 -8.85 -33.85
N SER A 55 -15.22 -9.31 -32.61
CA SER A 55 -14.73 -8.55 -31.46
C SER A 55 -13.23 -8.78 -31.27
N ASN A 56 -12.47 -7.70 -31.14
CA ASN A 56 -11.06 -7.76 -30.70
C ASN A 56 -10.97 -7.83 -29.17
N THR A 57 -9.76 -8.07 -28.63
CA THR A 57 -9.51 -8.18 -27.18
C THR A 57 -10.03 -6.98 -26.41
N GLY A 58 -9.77 -5.75 -26.87
CA GLY A 58 -10.24 -4.53 -26.20
C GLY A 58 -11.76 -4.48 -26.06
N LEU A 59 -12.49 -4.79 -27.15
CA LEU A 59 -13.95 -4.81 -27.14
C LEU A 59 -14.50 -5.94 -26.24
N LYS A 60 -13.86 -7.12 -26.26
CA LYS A 60 -14.19 -8.21 -25.34
C LYS A 60 -14.00 -7.80 -23.89
N THR A 61 -12.88 -7.14 -23.56
CA THR A 61 -12.59 -6.61 -22.23
C THR A 61 -13.67 -5.64 -21.79
N THR A 62 -14.01 -4.62 -22.58
CA THR A 62 -15.04 -3.64 -22.21
C THR A 62 -16.41 -4.29 -21.99
N ASN A 63 -16.80 -5.23 -22.85
CA ASN A 63 -18.09 -5.93 -22.70
C ASN A 63 -18.12 -6.82 -21.45
N ILE A 64 -17.00 -7.48 -21.12
CA ILE A 64 -16.88 -8.29 -19.91
C ILE A 64 -16.83 -7.41 -18.66
N GLN A 65 -16.15 -6.26 -18.69
CA GLN A 65 -16.20 -5.26 -17.60
C GLN A 65 -17.64 -4.79 -17.35
N ALA A 66 -18.41 -4.53 -18.40
CA ALA A 66 -19.82 -4.17 -18.28
C ALA A 66 -20.65 -5.30 -17.65
N ILE A 67 -20.41 -6.57 -18.03
CA ILE A 67 -21.07 -7.71 -17.38
C ILE A 67 -20.68 -7.80 -15.90
N THR A 68 -19.39 -7.68 -15.59
CA THR A 68 -18.87 -7.68 -14.21
C THR A 68 -19.55 -6.59 -13.40
N SER A 69 -19.57 -5.34 -13.86
CA SER A 69 -20.28 -4.25 -13.18
C SER A 69 -21.75 -4.58 -12.94
N ASN A 70 -22.46 -5.09 -13.96
CA ASN A 70 -23.87 -5.49 -13.81
C ASN A 70 -24.09 -6.58 -12.74
N VAL A 71 -23.13 -7.50 -12.57
CA VAL A 71 -23.17 -8.50 -11.49
C VAL A 71 -22.96 -7.82 -10.14
N LEU A 72 -22.01 -6.89 -10.05
CA LEU A 72 -21.74 -6.11 -8.83
C LEU A 72 -22.91 -5.21 -8.43
N ASP A 73 -23.61 -4.62 -9.40
CA ASP A 73 -24.79 -3.77 -9.20
C ASP A 73 -26.07 -4.57 -8.91
N SER A 74 -26.05 -5.90 -9.14
CA SER A 74 -27.24 -6.72 -8.95
C SER A 74 -27.69 -6.76 -7.48
N PRO A 75 -29.01 -6.94 -7.21
CA PRO A 75 -29.53 -7.08 -5.85
C PRO A 75 -29.22 -8.45 -5.22
N ALA A 76 -28.41 -9.28 -5.87
CA ALA A 76 -28.04 -10.60 -5.37
C ALA A 76 -27.18 -10.47 -4.08
N LYS A 77 -27.15 -11.55 -3.28
CA LYS A 77 -26.22 -11.61 -2.15
C LYS A 77 -24.77 -11.74 -2.64
N VAL A 78 -23.82 -11.30 -1.82
CA VAL A 78 -22.39 -11.33 -2.18
C VAL A 78 -21.92 -12.72 -2.57
N GLU A 79 -22.42 -13.78 -1.94
CA GLU A 79 -22.04 -15.16 -2.27
C GLU A 79 -22.44 -15.54 -3.70
N VAL A 80 -23.63 -15.10 -4.13
CA VAL A 80 -24.10 -15.33 -5.51
C VAL A 80 -23.28 -14.48 -6.49
N LYS A 81 -22.93 -13.24 -6.13
CA LYS A 81 -22.05 -12.40 -6.97
C LYS A 81 -20.67 -13.06 -7.13
N SER A 82 -20.07 -13.49 -6.03
CA SER A 82 -18.80 -14.22 -5.98
C SER A 82 -18.81 -15.46 -6.87
N GLU A 83 -19.84 -16.30 -6.78
CA GLU A 83 -19.98 -17.47 -7.64
C GLU A 83 -20.11 -17.15 -9.13
N ILE A 84 -20.78 -16.05 -9.47
CA ILE A 84 -20.90 -15.61 -10.86
C ILE A 84 -19.53 -15.12 -11.35
N ILE A 85 -18.83 -14.29 -10.58
CA ILE A 85 -17.48 -13.80 -10.93
C ILE A 85 -16.47 -14.95 -11.06
N GLU A 86 -16.49 -15.93 -10.15
CA GLU A 86 -15.70 -17.17 -10.27
C GLU A 86 -15.98 -17.89 -11.60
N GLY A 87 -17.26 -17.99 -11.98
CA GLY A 87 -17.64 -18.55 -13.27
C GLY A 87 -17.16 -17.73 -14.46
N ILE A 88 -17.15 -16.39 -14.37
CA ILE A 88 -16.68 -15.49 -15.43
C ILE A 88 -15.20 -15.72 -15.69
N THR A 89 -14.36 -15.67 -14.66
CA THR A 89 -12.91 -15.85 -14.81
C THR A 89 -12.54 -17.26 -15.22
N ASN A 90 -13.26 -18.28 -14.72
CA ASN A 90 -13.09 -19.67 -15.18
C ASN A 90 -13.42 -19.83 -16.68
N THR A 91 -14.48 -19.16 -17.14
CA THR A 91 -14.90 -19.17 -18.55
C THR A 91 -13.87 -18.47 -19.45
N ILE A 92 -13.34 -17.32 -19.02
CA ILE A 92 -12.27 -16.62 -19.72
C ILE A 92 -11.04 -17.53 -19.82
N ALA A 93 -10.66 -18.18 -18.71
CA ALA A 93 -9.49 -19.04 -18.66
C ALA A 93 -9.63 -20.24 -19.62
N GLY A 94 -10.81 -20.86 -19.66
CA GLY A 94 -11.11 -21.99 -20.54
C GLY A 94 -11.40 -21.63 -22.01
N SER A 95 -11.31 -20.35 -22.39
CA SER A 95 -11.54 -19.91 -23.77
C SER A 95 -10.36 -20.24 -24.69
N SER A 96 -10.60 -20.21 -26.01
CA SER A 96 -9.57 -20.43 -27.03
C SER A 96 -8.72 -19.20 -27.35
N LEU A 97 -8.85 -18.13 -26.56
CA LEU A 97 -8.03 -16.92 -26.73
C LEU A 97 -6.55 -17.20 -26.42
N GLU A 98 -5.66 -16.34 -26.90
CA GLU A 98 -4.27 -16.40 -26.49
C GLU A 98 -4.12 -16.01 -25.01
N ALA A 99 -3.10 -16.54 -24.33
CA ALA A 99 -2.85 -16.27 -22.92
C ALA A 99 -2.87 -14.78 -22.59
N LYS A 100 -2.23 -13.96 -23.45
CA LYS A 100 -2.15 -12.51 -23.29
C LYS A 100 -3.52 -11.84 -23.34
N ASP A 101 -4.39 -12.28 -24.24
CA ASP A 101 -5.74 -11.74 -24.36
C ASP A 101 -6.59 -12.13 -23.15
N LYS A 102 -6.47 -13.37 -22.67
CA LYS A 102 -7.14 -13.83 -21.43
C LYS A 102 -6.71 -12.96 -20.24
N ALA A 103 -5.42 -12.68 -20.10
CA ALA A 103 -4.88 -11.85 -19.02
C ALA A 103 -5.36 -10.40 -19.10
N GLU A 104 -5.43 -9.81 -20.30
CA GLU A 104 -5.95 -8.44 -20.48
C GLU A 104 -7.45 -8.33 -20.13
N ILE A 105 -8.24 -9.33 -20.48
CA ILE A 105 -9.66 -9.38 -20.11
C ILE A 105 -9.82 -9.52 -18.59
N VAL A 106 -9.04 -10.41 -17.96
CA VAL A 106 -9.06 -10.60 -16.50
C VAL A 106 -8.56 -9.37 -15.76
N LYS A 107 -7.59 -8.66 -16.30
CA LYS A 107 -7.16 -7.35 -15.79
C LYS A 107 -8.33 -6.38 -15.74
N GLY A 108 -9.13 -6.29 -16.80
CA GLY A 108 -10.35 -5.49 -16.78
C GLY A 108 -11.36 -5.92 -15.71
N VAL A 109 -11.51 -7.22 -15.45
CA VAL A 109 -12.35 -7.74 -14.34
C VAL A 109 -11.81 -7.26 -12.99
N GLY A 110 -10.50 -7.38 -12.76
CA GLY A 110 -9.84 -6.92 -11.53
C GLY A 110 -10.02 -5.43 -11.28
N GLU A 111 -9.79 -4.61 -12.32
CA GLU A 111 -10.01 -3.16 -12.30
C GLU A 111 -11.46 -2.80 -11.97
N THR A 112 -12.42 -3.48 -12.59
CA THR A 112 -13.86 -3.22 -12.37
C THR A 112 -14.25 -3.50 -10.92
N ILE A 113 -13.77 -4.61 -10.33
CA ILE A 113 -14.06 -4.93 -8.93
C ILE A 113 -13.42 -3.93 -7.98
N ALA A 114 -12.16 -3.55 -8.25
CA ALA A 114 -11.42 -2.60 -7.42
C ALA A 114 -12.08 -1.21 -7.40
N THR A 115 -12.47 -0.70 -8.58
CA THR A 115 -13.05 0.64 -8.77
C THR A 115 -14.54 0.74 -8.43
N HIS A 116 -15.24 -0.38 -8.25
CA HIS A 116 -16.67 -0.37 -7.96
C HIS A 116 -16.98 0.44 -6.69
N SER A 117 -18.16 1.05 -6.54
CA SER A 117 -18.39 1.97 -5.41
C SER A 117 -18.38 1.24 -4.06
N ASP A 118 -17.65 1.78 -3.08
CA ASP A 118 -17.67 1.27 -1.70
C ASP A 118 -19.03 1.48 -1.01
N THR A 119 -19.88 2.37 -1.55
CA THR A 119 -21.23 2.60 -1.06
C THR A 119 -22.21 1.50 -1.47
N SER A 120 -21.95 0.79 -2.57
CA SER A 120 -22.78 -0.33 -3.05
C SER A 120 -22.22 -1.69 -2.66
N LEU A 121 -20.90 -1.78 -2.47
CA LEU A 121 -20.21 -3.02 -2.14
C LEU A 121 -19.08 -2.75 -1.16
N SER A 122 -19.17 -3.28 0.05
CA SER A 122 -18.17 -3.03 1.09
C SER A 122 -16.79 -3.59 0.71
N LEU A 123 -15.73 -3.03 1.29
CA LEU A 123 -14.36 -3.52 1.06
C LEU A 123 -14.21 -5.03 1.36
N PRO A 124 -14.77 -5.59 2.45
CA PRO A 124 -14.79 -7.04 2.68
C PRO A 124 -15.50 -7.83 1.56
N ASP A 125 -16.63 -7.32 1.05
CA ASP A 125 -17.37 -7.98 -0.03
C ASP A 125 -16.59 -7.94 -1.35
N LYS A 126 -15.93 -6.82 -1.66
CA LYS A 126 -15.00 -6.72 -2.80
C LYS A 126 -13.86 -7.72 -2.68
N ALA A 127 -13.26 -7.84 -1.50
CA ALA A 127 -12.20 -8.82 -1.24
C ALA A 127 -12.72 -10.26 -1.44
N LEU A 128 -13.92 -10.59 -0.94
CA LEU A 128 -14.53 -11.90 -1.16
C LEU A 128 -14.75 -12.19 -2.65
N ILE A 129 -15.26 -11.21 -3.41
CA ILE A 129 -15.47 -11.35 -4.84
C ILE A 129 -14.13 -11.48 -5.59
N MET A 130 -13.10 -10.73 -5.20
CA MET A 130 -11.77 -10.82 -5.77
C MET A 130 -11.14 -12.20 -5.52
N ALA A 131 -11.28 -12.75 -4.31
CA ALA A 131 -10.83 -14.10 -4.01
C ALA A 131 -11.54 -15.15 -4.88
N SER A 132 -12.84 -14.99 -5.13
CA SER A 132 -13.59 -15.85 -6.05
C SER A 132 -13.17 -15.68 -7.52
N ALA A 133 -12.83 -14.46 -7.95
CA ALA A 133 -12.28 -14.21 -9.27
C ALA A 133 -10.98 -15.00 -9.49
N GLU A 134 -10.05 -14.92 -8.54
CA GLU A 134 -8.80 -15.69 -8.59
C GLU A 134 -9.03 -17.19 -8.50
N LYS A 135 -9.93 -17.65 -7.63
CA LYS A 135 -10.29 -19.07 -7.53
C LYS A 135 -10.77 -19.62 -8.88
N GLY A 136 -11.56 -18.85 -9.63
CA GLY A 136 -12.03 -19.23 -10.96
C GLY A 136 -10.89 -19.41 -11.97
N ILE A 137 -9.85 -18.58 -11.90
CA ILE A 137 -8.61 -18.72 -12.69
C ILE A 137 -7.85 -19.97 -12.24
N ALA A 138 -7.59 -20.06 -10.94
CA ALA A 138 -6.80 -21.12 -10.32
C ALA A 138 -7.36 -22.51 -10.63
N GLU A 139 -8.67 -22.71 -10.46
CA GLU A 139 -9.35 -24.00 -10.72
C GLU A 139 -9.70 -24.25 -12.19
N SER A 140 -9.34 -23.34 -13.10
CA SER A 140 -9.57 -23.55 -14.52
C SER A 140 -8.71 -24.69 -15.08
N LYS A 141 -9.21 -25.32 -16.16
CA LYS A 141 -8.51 -26.43 -16.84
C LYS A 141 -7.37 -25.96 -17.77
N THR A 142 -7.12 -24.67 -17.81
CA THR A 142 -6.08 -24.10 -18.67
C THR A 142 -4.69 -24.34 -18.08
N ASP A 143 -3.68 -24.36 -18.94
CA ASP A 143 -2.31 -24.63 -18.54
C ASP A 143 -1.81 -23.64 -17.47
N LEU A 144 -0.89 -24.10 -16.62
CA LEU A 144 -0.37 -23.28 -15.51
C LEU A 144 0.23 -21.93 -15.96
N PRO A 145 1.03 -21.84 -17.05
CA PRO A 145 1.58 -20.56 -17.49
C PRO A 145 0.52 -19.52 -17.89
N ASP A 146 -0.57 -19.97 -18.52
CA ASP A 146 -1.71 -19.11 -18.85
C ASP A 146 -2.38 -18.62 -17.55
N ARG A 147 -2.59 -19.52 -16.58
CA ARG A 147 -3.15 -19.14 -15.26
C ARG A 147 -2.24 -18.14 -14.54
N GLU A 148 -0.92 -18.32 -14.53
CA GLU A 148 0.04 -17.37 -13.96
C GLU A 148 -0.07 -15.98 -14.62
N LEU A 149 -0.20 -15.95 -15.95
CA LEU A 149 -0.38 -14.69 -16.69
C LEU A 149 -1.72 -14.02 -16.35
N MET A 150 -2.79 -14.80 -16.20
CA MET A 150 -4.10 -14.31 -15.81
C MET A 150 -4.13 -13.79 -14.36
N THR A 151 -3.52 -14.51 -13.42
CA THR A 151 -3.34 -14.05 -12.03
C THR A 151 -2.55 -12.73 -12.00
N LYS A 152 -1.49 -12.61 -12.80
CA LYS A 152 -0.79 -11.33 -12.99
C LYS A 152 -1.72 -10.25 -13.54
N GLY A 153 -2.49 -10.55 -14.58
CA GLY A 153 -3.48 -9.62 -15.14
C GLY A 153 -4.47 -9.14 -14.09
N LEU A 154 -5.01 -10.06 -13.26
CA LEU A 154 -5.94 -9.73 -12.19
C LEU A 154 -5.30 -8.73 -11.21
N VAL A 155 -4.06 -8.99 -10.79
CA VAL A 155 -3.30 -8.10 -9.89
C VAL A 155 -3.04 -6.74 -10.54
N ASP A 156 -2.58 -6.70 -11.78
CA ASP A 156 -2.36 -5.46 -12.53
C ASP A 156 -3.66 -4.63 -12.59
N GLY A 157 -4.81 -5.29 -12.79
CA GLY A 157 -6.13 -4.67 -12.78
C GLY A 157 -6.49 -4.04 -11.44
N ILE A 158 -6.18 -4.72 -10.32
CA ILE A 158 -6.38 -4.17 -8.98
C ILE A 158 -5.60 -2.86 -8.81
N TYR A 159 -4.33 -2.83 -9.23
CA TYR A 159 -3.49 -1.63 -9.10
C TYR A 159 -3.95 -0.50 -10.02
N GLU A 160 -4.36 -0.78 -11.27
CA GLU A 160 -4.95 0.24 -12.16
C GLU A 160 -6.24 0.81 -11.58
N GLY A 161 -7.04 -0.04 -10.95
CA GLY A 161 -8.23 0.35 -10.21
C GLY A 161 -7.96 1.01 -8.86
N LYS A 162 -6.68 1.21 -8.48
CA LYS A 162 -6.23 1.73 -7.18
C LYS A 162 -6.80 0.96 -5.99
N GLY A 163 -6.97 -0.35 -6.16
CA GLY A 163 -7.43 -1.24 -5.10
C GLY A 163 -6.40 -1.33 -3.98
N GLY A 164 -6.90 -1.30 -2.74
CA GLY A 164 -6.06 -1.35 -1.55
C GLY A 164 -5.40 -2.72 -1.31
N PRO A 165 -4.44 -2.79 -0.37
CA PRO A 165 -3.75 -4.02 -0.01
C PRO A 165 -4.67 -5.18 0.37
N GLU A 166 -5.84 -4.89 0.95
CA GLU A 166 -6.85 -5.88 1.31
C GLU A 166 -7.38 -6.64 0.08
N ILE A 167 -7.63 -5.93 -1.01
CA ILE A 167 -8.12 -6.51 -2.27
C ILE A 167 -7.01 -7.34 -2.93
N THR A 168 -5.77 -6.84 -2.91
CA THR A 168 -4.61 -7.58 -3.45
C THR A 168 -4.30 -8.84 -2.62
N LYS A 169 -4.45 -8.80 -1.29
CA LYS A 169 -4.31 -9.97 -0.41
C LYS A 169 -5.39 -11.02 -0.67
N ALA A 170 -6.58 -10.61 -1.09
CA ALA A 170 -7.68 -11.53 -1.38
C ALA A 170 -7.37 -12.48 -2.55
N VAL A 171 -6.50 -12.08 -3.49
CA VAL A 171 -5.98 -12.96 -4.55
C VAL A 171 -5.28 -14.17 -3.92
N SER A 172 -4.42 -13.97 -2.93
CA SER A 172 -3.77 -15.07 -2.20
C SER A 172 -4.78 -16.00 -1.53
N SER A 173 -5.84 -15.44 -0.93
CA SER A 173 -6.93 -16.24 -0.36
C SER A 173 -7.70 -17.05 -1.40
N GLY A 174 -7.88 -16.52 -2.61
CA GLY A 174 -8.46 -17.25 -3.74
C GLY A 174 -7.63 -18.47 -4.15
N ILE A 175 -6.30 -18.30 -4.19
CA ILE A 175 -5.36 -19.39 -4.46
C ILE A 175 -5.39 -20.43 -3.33
N ASP A 176 -5.36 -19.99 -2.07
CA ASP A 176 -5.36 -20.88 -0.90
C ASP A 176 -6.62 -21.75 -0.84
N ASN A 177 -7.78 -21.15 -1.14
CA ASN A 177 -9.07 -21.82 -1.12
C ASN A 177 -9.40 -22.57 -2.41
N SER A 178 -8.51 -22.59 -3.39
CA SER A 178 -8.69 -23.37 -4.61
C SER A 178 -8.38 -24.86 -4.40
N ASN A 179 -9.06 -25.71 -5.18
CA ASN A 179 -8.91 -27.16 -5.19
C ASN A 179 -7.77 -27.65 -6.11
N ILE A 180 -6.68 -26.89 -6.20
CA ILE A 180 -5.47 -27.28 -6.96
C ILE A 180 -4.38 -27.81 -6.02
N ASN A 181 -3.34 -28.41 -6.58
CA ASN A 181 -2.25 -28.97 -5.77
C ASN A 181 -1.30 -27.87 -5.24
N ASP A 182 -0.53 -28.19 -4.19
CA ASP A 182 0.35 -27.22 -3.52
C ASP A 182 1.44 -26.64 -4.43
N SER A 183 1.93 -27.42 -5.40
CA SER A 183 2.93 -26.94 -6.36
C SER A 183 2.34 -25.86 -7.27
N GLU A 184 1.11 -26.04 -7.74
CA GLU A 184 0.39 -25.03 -8.52
C GLU A 184 0.05 -23.81 -7.67
N LYS A 185 -0.36 -23.99 -6.40
CA LYS A 185 -0.59 -22.87 -5.47
C LYS A 185 0.66 -22.01 -5.29
N GLU A 186 1.83 -22.62 -5.07
CA GLU A 186 3.08 -21.88 -4.92
C GLU A 186 3.48 -21.15 -6.21
N ALA A 187 3.22 -21.73 -7.38
CA ALA A 187 3.48 -21.07 -8.67
C ALA A 187 2.60 -19.82 -8.87
N LEU A 188 1.29 -19.94 -8.66
CA LEU A 188 0.36 -18.81 -8.76
C LEU A 188 0.65 -17.71 -7.73
N LYS A 189 1.04 -18.09 -6.50
CA LYS A 189 1.48 -17.11 -5.48
C LYS A 189 2.71 -16.33 -5.93
N LYS A 190 3.72 -17.00 -6.49
CA LYS A 190 4.90 -16.33 -7.05
C LYS A 190 4.53 -15.38 -8.19
N ALA A 191 3.63 -15.79 -9.08
CA ALA A 191 3.15 -14.92 -10.16
C ALA A 191 2.45 -13.68 -9.61
N LYS A 192 1.56 -13.85 -8.62
CA LYS A 192 0.89 -12.75 -7.91
C LYS A 192 1.88 -11.81 -7.20
N ASP A 193 2.90 -12.36 -6.54
CA ASP A 193 3.86 -11.57 -5.78
C ASP A 193 4.79 -10.78 -6.73
N ALA A 194 5.26 -11.42 -7.81
CA ALA A 194 6.03 -10.75 -8.86
C ALA A 194 5.22 -9.64 -9.55
N ALA A 195 3.92 -9.87 -9.79
CA ALA A 195 3.02 -8.84 -10.32
C ALA A 195 2.85 -7.66 -9.35
N SER A 196 2.70 -7.97 -8.05
CA SER A 196 2.60 -6.95 -7.00
C SER A 196 3.87 -6.10 -6.91
N GLU A 197 5.04 -6.73 -6.94
CA GLU A 197 6.34 -6.05 -6.92
C GLU A 197 6.53 -5.17 -8.16
N ALA A 198 6.23 -5.69 -9.35
CA ALA A 198 6.32 -4.93 -10.60
C ALA A 198 5.36 -3.72 -10.63
N ALA A 199 4.17 -3.85 -10.07
CA ALA A 199 3.22 -2.75 -9.95
C ALA A 199 3.73 -1.67 -8.98
N LEU A 200 4.28 -2.07 -7.83
CA LEU A 200 4.88 -1.16 -6.85
C LEU A 200 6.10 -0.43 -7.42
N ASP A 201 6.94 -1.12 -8.19
CA ASP A 201 8.07 -0.51 -8.90
C ASP A 201 7.59 0.52 -9.92
N ARG A 202 6.53 0.21 -10.68
CA ARG A 202 5.92 1.16 -11.64
C ARG A 202 5.35 2.39 -10.93
N GLU A 203 4.64 2.22 -9.82
CA GLU A 203 4.15 3.35 -9.03
C GLU A 203 5.30 4.20 -8.47
N THR A 204 6.37 3.55 -7.99
CA THR A 204 7.57 4.22 -7.50
C THR A 204 8.28 5.00 -8.60
N GLN A 205 8.35 4.45 -9.82
CA GLN A 205 8.88 5.13 -11.00
C GLN A 205 7.98 6.30 -11.43
N ASN A 206 6.67 6.12 -11.49
CA ASN A 206 5.71 7.19 -11.81
C ASN A 206 5.77 8.33 -10.80
N LEU A 207 5.93 8.02 -9.50
CA LEU A 207 6.20 9.03 -8.47
C LEU A 207 7.51 9.76 -8.74
N THR A 208 8.56 9.05 -9.14
CA THR A 208 9.87 9.63 -9.46
C THR A 208 9.82 10.51 -10.71
N GLU A 209 9.08 10.13 -11.74
CA GLU A 209 8.89 10.91 -12.97
C GLU A 209 7.95 12.09 -12.79
N GLY A 210 6.85 11.93 -12.05
CA GLY A 210 5.94 13.03 -11.69
C GLY A 210 6.64 14.11 -10.85
N LEU A 211 7.65 13.74 -10.08
CA LEU A 211 8.55 14.67 -9.37
C LEU A 211 9.57 15.36 -10.29
N LYS A 212 9.97 14.72 -11.40
CA LYS A 212 10.92 15.29 -12.39
C LYS A 212 10.22 16.16 -13.45
N GLY A 213 8.97 15.86 -13.80
CA GLY A 213 8.18 16.58 -14.81
C GLY A 213 7.53 17.88 -14.33
N GLN A 214 7.60 18.19 -13.03
CA GLN A 214 7.27 19.50 -12.51
C GLN A 214 8.50 20.40 -12.66
N ASN A 215 8.52 21.22 -13.73
CA ASN A 215 9.29 22.46 -13.70
C ASN A 215 8.78 23.26 -12.51
N ILE A 216 9.53 23.25 -11.41
CA ILE A 216 9.28 24.03 -10.19
C ILE A 216 9.71 25.48 -10.48
N GLU A 217 9.08 26.14 -11.45
CA GLU A 217 9.27 27.57 -11.72
C GLU A 217 8.07 28.42 -11.30
N GLU A 218 6.92 27.83 -10.99
CA GLU A 218 5.76 28.60 -10.51
C GLU A 218 5.39 28.30 -9.04
N PRO A 219 5.31 29.35 -8.18
CA PRO A 219 4.97 29.19 -6.78
C PRO A 219 3.47 28.89 -6.63
N LYS A 220 3.12 27.69 -6.14
CA LYS A 220 1.74 27.35 -5.73
C LYS A 220 1.56 27.42 -4.21
N PRO A 221 0.33 27.67 -3.71
CA PRO A 221 0.09 28.07 -2.33
C PRO A 221 0.28 26.93 -1.31
N LEU A 222 0.63 27.32 -0.08
CA LEU A 222 0.96 26.44 1.07
C LEU A 222 -0.04 25.31 1.37
N ASP A 223 -1.32 25.47 1.04
CA ASP A 223 -2.37 24.47 1.33
C ASP A 223 -2.17 23.16 0.52
N ASP A 224 -1.57 23.25 -0.68
CA ASP A 224 -1.26 22.07 -1.50
C ASP A 224 -0.14 21.22 -0.90
N ILE A 225 0.77 21.83 -0.14
CA ILE A 225 1.93 21.14 0.46
C ILE A 225 1.51 20.35 1.70
N TYR A 226 0.61 20.90 2.52
CA TYR A 226 0.09 20.22 3.70
C TYR A 226 -0.77 19.00 3.32
N ASN A 227 -1.66 19.15 2.32
CA ASN A 227 -2.46 18.05 1.80
C ASN A 227 -1.57 16.97 1.15
N LYS A 228 -0.53 17.34 0.40
CA LYS A 228 0.43 16.38 -0.16
C LYS A 228 1.29 15.68 0.88
N ALA A 229 1.67 16.35 1.97
CA ALA A 229 2.38 15.71 3.07
C ALA A 229 1.49 14.70 3.79
N GLN A 230 0.20 15.00 3.92
CA GLN A 230 -0.80 14.08 4.48
C GLN A 230 -1.03 12.87 3.55
N ASP A 231 -1.07 13.07 2.24
CA ASP A 231 -1.18 12.00 1.25
C ASP A 231 0.06 11.07 1.26
N VAL A 232 1.26 11.64 1.40
CA VAL A 232 2.50 10.87 1.55
C VAL A 232 2.51 10.09 2.87
N ALA A 233 2.03 10.68 3.97
CA ALA A 233 1.92 9.99 5.26
C ALA A 233 0.88 8.84 5.20
N ASN A 234 -0.23 9.05 4.50
CA ASN A 234 -1.25 8.01 4.29
C ASN A 234 -0.76 6.89 3.36
N ALA A 235 -0.04 7.23 2.29
CA ALA A 235 0.59 6.26 1.40
C ALA A 235 1.66 5.43 2.13
N LEU A 236 2.51 6.06 2.94
CA LEU A 236 3.50 5.37 3.78
C LEU A 236 2.83 4.46 4.82
N LYS A 237 1.74 4.90 5.46
CA LYS A 237 0.98 4.07 6.41
C LYS A 237 0.41 2.82 5.74
N ASN A 238 -0.12 2.96 4.52
CA ASN A 238 -0.65 1.84 3.72
C ASN A 238 0.43 0.90 3.18
N VAL A 239 1.68 1.35 3.07
CA VAL A 239 2.86 0.54 2.67
C VAL A 239 3.50 -0.18 3.85
N ILE A 240 3.55 0.46 5.03
CA ILE A 240 4.22 -0.09 6.23
C ILE A 240 3.38 -1.20 6.89
N THR A 241 2.05 -1.06 6.93
CA THR A 241 1.17 -2.04 7.59
C THR A 241 1.22 -3.44 6.95
N PRO A 242 1.18 -3.61 5.61
CA PRO A 242 1.28 -4.92 4.97
C PRO A 242 2.65 -5.60 5.16
N VAL A 243 3.74 -4.83 5.21
CA VAL A 243 5.11 -5.35 5.38
C VAL A 243 5.33 -5.86 6.81
N LEU A 244 4.77 -5.18 7.81
CA LEU A 244 4.79 -5.63 9.20
C LEU A 244 3.83 -6.81 9.44
N ASP A 245 2.68 -6.84 8.76
CA ASP A 245 1.70 -7.92 8.87
C ASP A 245 2.06 -9.19 8.08
N ALA A 246 3.03 -9.14 7.16
CA ALA A 246 3.45 -10.28 6.35
C ALA A 246 4.33 -11.31 7.08
N HIS A 247 4.72 -11.06 8.35
CA HIS A 247 5.53 -12.00 9.12
C HIS A 247 5.16 -12.13 10.62
N PRO A 248 3.98 -12.69 10.95
CA PRO A 248 3.83 -13.48 12.16
C PRO A 248 4.11 -14.95 11.80
N GLU A 249 5.37 -15.36 11.96
CA GLU A 249 5.79 -16.78 12.02
C GLU A 249 5.45 -17.69 10.82
N LYS A 250 6.49 -18.06 10.06
CA LYS A 250 6.77 -19.42 9.51
C LYS A 250 7.51 -19.30 8.17
N ARG A 251 8.83 -19.47 8.20
CA ARG A 251 9.65 -20.15 7.18
C ARG A 251 11.08 -20.18 7.72
N GLU A 252 11.76 -21.31 7.56
CA GLU A 252 13.14 -21.59 7.98
C GLU A 252 14.14 -20.76 7.16
N VAL A 253 14.13 -19.45 7.32
CA VAL A 253 15.21 -18.56 6.90
C VAL A 253 15.92 -18.14 8.18
N SER A 254 17.25 -18.22 8.23
CA SER A 254 18.00 -17.90 9.45
C SER A 254 17.59 -16.50 9.95
N LYS A 255 17.31 -16.38 11.26
CA LYS A 255 16.89 -15.12 11.87
C LYS A 255 17.86 -13.99 11.54
N GLU A 256 19.17 -14.28 11.47
CA GLU A 256 20.19 -13.35 11.00
C GLU A 256 19.92 -12.79 9.59
N GLU A 257 19.53 -13.60 8.61
CA GLU A 257 19.36 -13.14 7.22
C GLU A 257 18.11 -12.28 7.06
N VAL A 258 17.02 -12.63 7.76
CA VAL A 258 15.79 -11.81 7.80
C VAL A 258 16.06 -10.50 8.53
N VAL A 259 16.71 -10.53 9.71
CA VAL A 259 17.06 -9.31 10.46
C VAL A 259 18.01 -8.41 9.67
N LYS A 260 18.93 -8.98 8.88
CA LYS A 260 19.88 -8.24 8.06
C LYS A 260 19.23 -7.65 6.82
N LYS A 261 18.33 -8.39 6.13
CA LYS A 261 17.52 -7.86 5.02
C LYS A 261 16.56 -6.78 5.50
N THR A 262 15.84 -7.01 6.60
CA THR A 262 14.96 -6.01 7.21
C THR A 262 15.72 -4.79 7.70
N SER A 263 16.91 -4.96 8.29
CA SER A 263 17.79 -3.83 8.65
C SER A 263 18.27 -3.05 7.43
N ASN A 264 18.61 -3.73 6.33
CA ASN A 264 19.03 -3.05 5.11
C ASN A 264 17.88 -2.26 4.49
N ILE A 265 16.68 -2.86 4.42
CA ILE A 265 15.46 -2.18 3.94
C ILE A 265 15.12 -0.98 4.84
N LEU A 266 15.18 -1.13 6.17
CA LEU A 266 14.97 -0.02 7.11
C LEU A 266 16.03 1.07 6.96
N ASN A 267 17.28 0.70 6.67
CA ASN A 267 18.37 1.64 6.47
C ASN A 267 18.23 2.39 5.13
N ASP A 268 17.75 1.73 4.08
CA ASP A 268 17.49 2.34 2.79
C ASP A 268 16.25 3.25 2.83
N ILE A 269 15.20 2.84 3.56
CA ILE A 269 14.04 3.70 3.88
C ILE A 269 14.48 4.91 4.71
N SER A 270 15.35 4.71 5.71
CA SER A 270 15.89 5.80 6.54
C SER A 270 16.69 6.80 5.71
N LYS A 271 17.56 6.31 4.81
CA LYS A 271 18.30 7.16 3.86
C LYS A 271 17.35 7.92 2.94
N LEU A 272 16.35 7.26 2.38
CA LEU A 272 15.37 7.87 1.48
C LEU A 272 14.52 8.93 2.20
N ALA A 273 14.11 8.66 3.44
CA ALA A 273 13.39 9.62 4.27
C ALA A 273 14.25 10.83 4.61
N VAL A 274 15.51 10.62 4.99
CA VAL A 274 16.47 11.71 5.25
C VAL A 274 16.72 12.53 3.99
N GLU A 275 16.87 11.89 2.84
CA GLU A 275 17.06 12.54 1.55
C GLU A 275 15.82 13.37 1.16
N LYS A 276 14.61 12.83 1.33
CA LYS A 276 13.37 13.59 1.05
C LYS A 276 13.14 14.72 2.04
N VAL A 277 13.45 14.54 3.33
CA VAL A 277 13.40 15.63 4.33
C VAL A 277 14.42 16.71 4.00
N ASN A 278 15.62 16.35 3.54
CA ASN A 278 16.62 17.31 3.11
C ASN A 278 16.23 18.03 1.82
N ASN A 279 15.58 17.34 0.86
CA ASN A 279 15.05 17.96 -0.35
C ASN A 279 13.85 18.87 -0.08
N ILE A 280 12.94 18.49 0.81
CA ILE A 280 11.84 19.36 1.27
C ILE A 280 12.42 20.58 2.02
N ARG A 281 13.45 20.38 2.85
CA ARG A 281 14.17 21.49 3.51
C ARG A 281 14.87 22.41 2.51
N ALA A 282 15.48 21.87 1.46
CA ALA A 282 16.11 22.62 0.37
C ALA A 282 15.09 23.32 -0.56
N MET A 283 13.86 22.80 -0.65
CA MET A 283 12.73 23.45 -1.33
C MET A 283 12.08 24.54 -0.50
N LEU A 284 12.12 24.44 0.83
CA LEU A 284 11.60 25.44 1.77
C LEU A 284 12.62 26.54 2.07
N SER A 285 13.90 26.33 1.79
CA SER A 285 14.97 27.32 2.03
C SER A 285 14.97 28.58 1.15
N PRO A 286 14.32 28.66 -0.04
CA PRO A 286 14.18 29.93 -0.74
C PRO A 286 13.13 30.86 -0.11
N TYR A 287 12.18 30.31 0.68
CA TYR A 287 11.03 31.06 1.22
C TYR A 287 10.91 31.05 2.75
N GLY A 288 11.78 30.33 3.45
CA GLY A 288 11.89 30.37 4.91
C GLY A 288 13.35 30.26 5.31
N ASN A 289 13.79 31.12 6.22
CA ASN A 289 15.15 31.24 6.77
C ASN A 289 15.54 29.99 7.62
N LEU A 290 15.40 28.78 7.06
CA LEU A 290 15.61 27.50 7.71
C LEU A 290 17.02 27.00 7.41
N LYS A 291 17.98 27.40 8.26
CA LYS A 291 19.37 26.92 8.23
C LYS A 291 19.43 25.40 8.24
N THR A 292 20.27 24.81 7.40
CA THR A 292 20.51 23.36 7.34
C THR A 292 21.07 22.84 8.68
N LEU A 293 20.99 21.53 8.93
CA LEU A 293 21.57 20.94 10.15
C LEU A 293 23.08 21.18 10.22
N GLU A 294 23.77 21.14 9.08
CA GLU A 294 25.19 21.46 8.97
C GLU A 294 25.47 22.94 9.23
N GLU A 295 24.66 23.85 8.70
CA GLU A 295 24.78 25.28 8.98
C GLU A 295 24.48 25.61 10.44
N LYS A 296 23.46 25.00 11.04
CA LYS A 296 23.17 25.15 12.48
C LYS A 296 24.31 24.57 13.34
N ARG A 297 24.93 23.47 12.91
CA ARG A 297 26.13 22.92 13.57
C ARG A 297 27.32 23.86 13.41
N ALA A 298 27.61 24.35 12.21
CA ALA A 298 28.71 25.27 11.95
C ALA A 298 28.56 26.58 12.74
N GLU A 299 27.34 27.14 12.79
CA GLU A 299 27.04 28.35 13.58
C GLU A 299 27.13 28.07 15.08
N SER A 300 26.63 26.92 15.55
CA SER A 300 26.76 26.51 16.95
C SER A 300 28.22 26.32 17.34
N THR A 301 29.03 25.65 16.50
CA THR A 301 30.47 25.47 16.72
C THR A 301 31.20 26.81 16.74
N LYS A 302 30.91 27.71 15.80
CA LYS A 302 31.49 29.06 15.78
C LYS A 302 31.15 29.83 17.06
N LYS A 303 29.90 29.76 17.51
CA LYS A 303 29.44 30.46 18.72
C LYS A 303 30.04 29.86 20.00
N VAL A 304 30.23 28.53 20.05
CA VAL A 304 30.97 27.87 21.12
C VAL A 304 32.43 28.36 21.16
N ASP A 305 33.10 28.43 20.01
CA ASP A 305 34.50 28.87 19.94
C ASP A 305 34.67 30.35 20.32
N GLU A 306 33.73 31.21 19.94
CA GLU A 306 33.70 32.61 20.36
C GLU A 306 33.54 32.74 21.88
N LEU A 307 32.61 32.00 22.50
CA LEU A 307 32.38 32.03 23.94
C LEU A 307 33.56 31.47 24.74
N VAL A 308 34.20 30.39 24.26
CA VAL A 308 35.40 29.82 24.89
C VAL A 308 36.55 30.83 24.82
N LYS A 309 36.75 31.46 23.66
CA LYS A 309 37.79 32.48 23.48
C LYS A 309 37.54 33.69 24.38
N GLU A 310 36.29 34.15 24.47
CA GLU A 310 35.94 35.30 25.32
C GLU A 310 36.09 34.97 26.81
N PHE A 311 35.76 33.75 27.23
CA PHE A 311 36.05 33.26 28.58
C PHE A 311 37.56 33.26 28.87
N GLY A 312 38.38 32.81 27.93
CA GLY A 312 39.85 32.82 28.05
C GLY A 312 40.48 34.21 28.14
N THR A 313 39.74 35.28 27.81
CA THR A 313 40.20 36.67 28.04
C THR A 313 39.89 37.19 29.44
N LYS A 314 39.13 36.45 30.26
CA LYS A 314 38.79 36.87 31.63
C LYS A 314 39.92 36.51 32.58
N SER A 315 40.39 37.52 33.31
CA SER A 315 41.65 37.47 34.04
C SER A 315 41.50 37.06 35.50
N SER A 316 40.29 37.20 36.06
CA SER A 316 39.99 36.84 37.44
C SER A 316 38.88 35.81 37.57
N THR A 317 38.86 35.11 38.71
CA THR A 317 37.82 34.14 39.06
C THR A 317 36.44 34.81 39.14
N GLU A 318 36.33 36.05 39.64
CA GLU A 318 35.04 36.76 39.67
C GLU A 318 34.54 37.12 38.25
N GLU A 319 35.44 37.51 37.34
CA GLU A 319 35.08 37.80 35.94
C GLU A 319 34.62 36.53 35.21
N GLN A 320 35.30 35.41 35.45
CA GLN A 320 34.95 34.11 34.88
C GLN A 320 33.59 33.61 35.39
N GLN A 321 33.33 33.70 36.70
CA GLN A 321 32.04 33.31 37.28
C GLN A 321 30.90 34.21 36.78
N SER A 322 31.13 35.52 36.68
CA SER A 322 30.16 36.47 36.16
C SER A 322 29.85 36.20 34.68
N PHE A 323 30.86 35.84 33.88
CA PHE A 323 30.69 35.46 32.49
C PHE A 323 29.86 34.18 32.33
N ILE A 324 30.15 33.13 33.10
CA ILE A 324 29.38 31.88 33.09
C ILE A 324 27.93 32.14 33.45
N LYS A 325 27.69 32.94 34.49
CA LYS A 325 26.34 33.27 34.94
C LYS A 325 25.57 34.05 33.86
N ALA A 326 26.18 35.11 33.30
CA ALA A 326 25.52 35.94 32.30
C ALA A 326 25.24 35.19 30.97
N ASN A 327 26.21 34.43 30.47
CA ASN A 327 26.17 33.89 29.10
C ASN A 327 25.74 32.42 29.00
N LEU A 328 25.93 31.61 30.05
CA LEU A 328 25.58 30.18 30.01
C LEU A 328 24.34 29.86 30.85
N ILE A 329 24.10 30.59 31.93
CA ILE A 329 22.97 30.35 32.84
C ILE A 329 21.80 31.29 32.50
N ASP A 330 22.01 32.59 32.61
CA ASP A 330 20.95 33.60 32.56
C ASP A 330 20.51 33.97 31.13
N ASP A 331 21.40 33.88 30.13
CA ASP A 331 21.05 34.12 28.73
C ASP A 331 20.12 33.02 28.20
N LYS A 332 18.82 33.27 28.18
CA LYS A 332 17.78 32.36 27.63
C LYS A 332 17.78 32.25 26.11
N THR A 333 18.52 33.10 25.40
CA THR A 333 18.59 33.08 23.93
C THR A 333 19.60 32.05 23.39
N LEU A 334 20.53 31.61 24.24
CA LEU A 334 21.48 30.55 23.91
C LEU A 334 20.81 29.17 23.92
N SER A 335 21.00 28.39 22.85
CA SER A 335 20.45 27.03 22.77
C SER A 335 21.07 26.11 23.82
N LYS A 336 20.30 25.13 24.31
CA LYS A 336 20.78 24.16 25.30
C LYS A 336 22.02 23.40 24.83
N GLU A 337 22.09 23.10 23.53
CA GLU A 337 23.21 22.37 22.92
C GLU A 337 24.51 23.20 22.90
N VAL A 338 24.43 24.49 22.55
CA VAL A 338 25.59 25.40 22.59
C VAL A 338 26.11 25.57 24.02
N ARG A 339 25.20 25.67 25.01
CA ARG A 339 25.59 25.74 26.43
C ARG A 339 26.38 24.52 26.87
N LEU A 340 25.85 23.32 26.59
CA LEU A 340 26.48 22.06 27.01
C LEU A 340 27.84 21.86 26.33
N GLN A 341 27.95 22.13 25.03
CA GLN A 341 29.22 22.04 24.31
C GLN A 341 30.26 23.05 24.79
N THR A 342 29.83 24.27 25.14
CA THR A 342 30.73 25.28 25.72
C THR A 342 31.22 24.85 27.10
N ILE A 343 30.34 24.33 27.96
CA ILE A 343 30.71 23.80 29.28
C ILE A 343 31.72 22.66 29.15
N ASP A 344 31.47 21.70 28.24
CA ASP A 344 32.38 20.58 28.01
C ASP A 344 33.78 21.03 27.54
N LYS A 345 33.85 22.02 26.62
CA LYS A 345 35.14 22.56 26.17
C LYS A 345 35.89 23.29 27.29
N LEU A 346 35.20 24.13 28.08
CA LEU A 346 35.82 24.82 29.21
C LEU A 346 36.34 23.84 30.27
N LEU A 347 35.59 22.78 30.57
CA LEU A 347 36.03 21.71 31.47
C LEU A 347 37.24 20.94 30.92
N GLN A 348 37.34 20.73 29.60
CA GLN A 348 38.51 20.12 28.97
C GLN A 348 39.73 21.03 29.00
N GLU A 349 39.57 22.34 28.77
CA GLU A 349 40.66 23.31 28.83
C GLU A 349 41.19 23.48 30.25
N GLN A 350 40.31 23.49 31.27
CA GLN A 350 40.70 23.53 32.67
C GLN A 350 41.46 22.26 33.09
N LYS A 351 40.99 21.07 32.67
CA LYS A 351 41.72 19.81 32.88
C LYS A 351 43.10 19.79 32.20
N ARG A 352 43.25 20.46 31.05
CA ARG A 352 44.54 20.60 30.35
C ARG A 352 45.46 21.59 31.07
N ALA A 353 44.93 22.70 31.58
CA ALA A 353 45.69 23.64 32.41
C ALA A 353 46.20 22.97 33.70
N ASP A 354 45.34 22.25 34.42
CA ASP A 354 45.70 21.50 35.63
C ASP A 354 46.75 20.39 35.36
N ALA A 355 46.75 19.80 34.15
CA ALA A 355 47.72 18.79 33.73
C ALA A 355 49.08 19.39 33.32
N VAL A 356 49.10 20.63 32.83
CA VAL A 356 50.34 21.38 32.55
C VAL A 356 50.95 21.89 33.85
N GLU A 357 50.14 22.43 34.77
CA GLU A 357 50.57 22.90 36.08
C GLU A 357 51.17 21.76 36.93
N ASN A 358 50.57 20.55 36.89
CA ASN A 358 51.11 19.35 37.53
C ASN A 358 52.37 18.76 36.86
N ARG A 359 52.68 19.14 35.62
CA ARG A 359 53.96 18.78 34.96
C ARG A 359 55.08 19.72 35.37
N SER A 360 54.80 21.01 35.54
CA SER A 360 55.76 21.99 36.06
C SER A 360 56.20 21.71 37.50
N VAL A 361 55.31 21.14 38.34
CA VAL A 361 55.65 20.74 39.73
C VAL A 361 56.52 19.46 39.80
N LYS A 362 56.69 18.73 38.69
CA LYS A 362 57.56 17.53 38.62
C LYS A 362 58.94 17.77 38.00
N THR A 363 59.30 19.01 37.72
CA THR A 363 60.61 19.41 37.18
C THR A 363 61.23 20.60 37.93
N GLU A 364 61.11 20.62 39.26
CA GLU A 364 62.07 21.29 40.14
C GLU A 364 62.77 20.28 41.04
#